data_AF-A0A183U9J5-F1
#
_entry.id   AF-A0A183U9J5-F1
#
_cell.length_a   1.000
_cell.length_b   1.000
_cell.length_c   1.000
_cell.angle_alpha   90.00
_cell.angle_beta   90.00
_cell.angle_gamma   90.00
#
_symmetry.space_group_name_H-M   'P 1'
#
loop_
_entity.id
_entity.type
_entity.pdbx_description
1 polymer ?
#
loop_
_entity_poly.entity_id
_entity_poly.type
_entity_poly.pdbx_seq_one_letter_code
_entity_poly.pdbx_strand_id
1 'polypeptide(L)'
;MNKSTWQLIGRPALQPSSLIAHSASGDQIKILGQRACNYSFQNASAQGIFYVANTHCNLLGAERFSNMGIYAVMDALPCDDSDRPTALNIGSITPTNTSVAKDPQRRSAYSPANQITPHEPPGTI
;
A
#
# COMPACT_ATOMS: atom_id res chain seq x y z
N MET A 1 -10.37 7.97 9.71
CA MET A 1 -9.79 9.23 10.21
C MET A 1 -10.41 9.56 11.56
N ASN A 2 -9.61 9.95 12.55
CA ASN A 2 -10.13 10.38 13.85
C ASN A 2 -10.69 11.82 13.79
N LYS A 3 -11.55 12.15 14.75
CA LYS A 3 -12.22 13.46 14.84
C LYS A 3 -11.23 14.62 14.93
N SER A 4 -10.16 14.50 15.71
CA SER A 4 -9.18 15.57 15.92
C SER A 4 -8.45 15.94 14.63
N THR A 5 -8.00 14.94 13.86
CA THR A 5 -7.41 15.14 12.53
C THR A 5 -8.39 15.79 11.56
N TRP A 6 -9.64 15.32 11.52
CA TRP A 6 -10.68 15.93 10.69
C TRP A 6 -10.94 17.40 11.04
N GLN A 7 -10.90 17.74 12.33
CA GLN A 7 -11.02 19.13 12.78
C GLN A 7 -9.82 19.98 12.38
N LEU A 8 -8.61 19.44 12.52
CA LEU A 8 -7.37 20.12 12.17
C LEU A 8 -7.32 20.50 10.68
N ILE A 9 -7.84 19.65 9.79
CA ILE A 9 -7.88 19.91 8.34
C ILE A 9 -9.05 20.80 7.89
N GLY A 10 -9.72 21.49 8.82
CA GLY A 10 -10.77 22.47 8.50
C GLY A 10 -12.18 21.91 8.44
N ARG A 11 -12.45 20.74 9.03
CA ARG A 11 -13.79 20.14 9.13
C ARG A 11 -14.52 20.00 7.79
N PRO A 12 -13.92 19.37 6.78
CA PRO A 12 -14.57 19.16 5.50
C PRO A 12 -15.94 18.50 5.66
N ALA A 13 -16.94 18.97 4.91
CA ALA A 13 -18.32 18.49 5.00
C ALA A 13 -18.42 16.98 4.80
N LEU A 14 -19.16 16.31 5.68
CA LEU A 14 -19.38 14.88 5.67
C LEU A 14 -20.79 14.56 5.18
N GLN A 15 -20.91 13.46 4.44
CA GLN A 15 -22.18 12.81 4.17
C GLN A 15 -22.52 11.82 5.28
N PRO A 16 -23.81 11.56 5.54
CA PRO A 16 -24.23 10.45 6.40
C PRO A 16 -23.62 9.12 5.92
N SER A 17 -23.36 8.22 6.85
CA SER A 17 -22.88 6.87 6.55
C SER A 17 -23.79 5.84 7.22
N SER A 18 -24.12 4.77 6.49
CA SER A 18 -24.80 3.58 7.02
C SER A 18 -23.82 2.50 7.51
N LEU A 19 -22.51 2.78 7.47
CA LEU A 19 -21.49 1.81 7.84
C LEU A 19 -21.51 1.55 9.36
N ILE A 20 -21.56 0.28 9.73
CA ILE A 20 -21.36 -0.20 11.10
C ILE A 20 -19.95 -0.80 11.17
N ALA A 21 -19.11 -0.21 12.03
CA ALA A 21 -17.73 -0.66 12.22
C ALA A 21 -17.54 -1.16 13.65
N HIS A 22 -16.67 -2.15 13.82
CA HIS A 22 -16.31 -2.74 15.10
C HIS A 22 -14.78 -2.71 15.28
N SER A 23 -14.33 -2.55 16.52
CA SER A 23 -12.93 -2.74 16.90
C SER A 23 -12.57 -4.23 16.89
N ALA A 24 -11.29 -4.54 17.02
CA ALA A 24 -10.83 -5.91 17.19
C ALA A 24 -11.35 -6.58 18.47
N SER A 25 -11.69 -5.80 19.51
CA SER A 25 -12.35 -6.28 20.73
C SER A 25 -13.87 -6.49 20.56
N GLY A 26 -14.44 -6.10 19.43
CA GLY A 26 -15.87 -6.22 19.13
C GLY A 26 -16.70 -4.96 19.44
N ASP A 27 -16.09 -3.95 20.07
CA ASP A 27 -16.78 -2.70 20.41
C ASP A 27 -17.17 -1.92 19.15
N GLN A 28 -18.40 -1.40 19.12
CA GLN A 28 -18.87 -0.61 17.99
C GLN A 28 -18.14 0.74 17.92
N ILE A 29 -17.58 1.06 16.75
CA ILE A 29 -16.94 2.34 16.47
C ILE A 29 -18.00 3.29 15.92
N LYS A 30 -18.26 4.38 16.65
CA LYS A 30 -19.21 5.42 16.22
C LYS A 30 -18.63 6.25 15.06
N ILE A 31 -19.14 6.00 13.86
CA ILE A 31 -18.86 6.79 12.65
C ILE A 31 -19.70 8.08 12.68
N LEU A 32 -19.05 9.22 12.48
CA LEU A 32 -19.66 10.54 12.40
C LEU A 32 -20.14 10.88 10.98
N GLY A 33 -19.50 10.30 9.97
CA GLY A 33 -19.84 10.50 8.57
C GLY A 33 -18.71 10.05 7.64
N GLN A 34 -18.93 10.23 6.35
CA GLN A 34 -18.03 9.80 5.29
C GLN A 34 -17.86 10.88 4.22
N ARG A 35 -16.77 10.83 3.47
CA ARG A 35 -16.56 11.69 2.31
C ARG A 35 -15.68 11.00 1.28
N ALA A 36 -16.00 11.20 0.01
CA ALA A 36 -15.10 10.84 -1.08
C ALA A 36 -13.81 11.68 -1.02
N CYS A 37 -12.68 11.04 -1.32
CA CYS A 37 -11.38 11.68 -1.38
C CYS A 37 -10.48 10.97 -2.38
N ASN A 38 -9.40 11.66 -2.76
CA ASN A 38 -8.30 11.02 -3.47
C ASN A 38 -7.18 10.74 -2.47
N TYR A 39 -6.74 9.49 -2.41
CA TYR A 39 -5.58 9.08 -1.64
C TYR A 39 -4.37 9.03 -2.57
N SER A 40 -3.21 9.46 -2.08
CA SER A 40 -1.97 9.39 -2.84
C SER A 40 -0.84 8.91 -1.94
N PHE A 41 -0.03 8.00 -2.47
CA PHE A 41 1.17 7.50 -1.81
C PHE A 41 2.24 7.26 -2.88
N GLN A 42 3.40 7.91 -2.71
CA GLN A 42 4.44 7.99 -3.76
C GLN A 42 3.84 8.43 -5.11
N ASN A 43 4.06 7.63 -6.16
CA ASN A 43 3.59 7.90 -7.52
C ASN A 43 2.23 7.23 -7.82
N ALA A 44 1.55 6.69 -6.80
CA ALA A 44 0.25 6.05 -6.93
C ALA A 44 -0.86 6.93 -6.32
N SER A 45 -2.02 6.94 -6.97
CA SER A 45 -3.21 7.64 -6.48
C SER A 45 -4.47 6.83 -6.74
N ALA A 46 -5.42 6.89 -5.83
CA ALA A 46 -6.67 6.15 -5.93
C ALA A 46 -7.82 6.90 -5.25
N GLN A 47 -8.98 6.89 -5.92
CA GLN A 47 -10.21 7.39 -5.31
C GLN A 47 -10.68 6.47 -4.18
N GLY A 48 -11.27 7.07 -3.17
CA GLY A 48 -11.85 6.34 -2.07
C GLY A 48 -12.77 7.14 -1.20
N ILE A 49 -13.14 6.53 -0.08
CA ILE A 49 -13.96 7.15 0.94
C ILE A 49 -13.14 7.13 2.22
N PHE A 50 -13.09 8.25 2.94
CA PHE A 50 -12.67 8.26 4.33
C PHE A 50 -13.89 8.36 5.23
N TYR A 51 -13.79 7.73 6.39
CA TYR A 51 -14.76 7.81 7.47
C TYR A 51 -14.17 8.61 8.61
N VAL A 52 -14.99 9.43 9.27
CA VAL A 52 -14.59 10.13 10.49
C VAL A 52 -15.21 9.42 11.68
N ALA A 53 -14.39 9.09 12.68
CA ALA A 53 -14.83 8.42 13.88
C ALA A 53 -14.17 9.02 15.12
N ASN A 54 -14.74 8.76 16.30
CA ASN A 54 -14.12 9.14 17.57
C ASN A 54 -13.13 8.07 18.04
N THR A 55 -12.03 7.89 17.31
CA THR A 55 -10.96 6.94 17.61
C THR A 55 -9.71 7.64 18.13
N HIS A 56 -8.83 6.92 18.83
CA HIS A 56 -7.56 7.47 19.33
C HIS A 56 -6.51 7.68 18.22
N CYS A 57 -6.62 6.96 17.12
CA CYS A 57 -5.67 7.00 16.01
C CYS A 57 -6.39 7.07 14.64
N ASN A 58 -5.64 7.47 13.62
CA ASN A 58 -6.07 7.35 12.23
C ASN A 58 -5.82 5.94 11.73
N LEU A 59 -6.83 5.35 11.10
CA LEU A 59 -6.78 4.02 10.53
C LEU A 59 -6.91 4.12 9.00
N LEU A 60 -6.15 3.28 8.31
CA LEU A 60 -6.26 3.02 6.87
C LEU A 60 -6.81 1.60 6.68
N GLY A 61 -7.77 1.43 5.77
CA GLY A 61 -8.31 0.12 5.45
C GLY A 61 -7.29 -0.73 4.71
N ALA A 62 -7.22 -2.03 5.03
CA ALA A 62 -6.28 -2.99 4.42
C ALA A 62 -6.40 -3.02 2.88
N GLU A 63 -7.61 -2.83 2.34
CA GLU A 63 -7.85 -2.78 0.89
C GLU A 63 -7.08 -1.66 0.18
N ARG A 64 -6.71 -0.61 0.93
CA ARG A 64 -5.96 0.54 0.41
C ARG A 64 -4.47 0.24 0.28
N PHE A 65 -3.94 -0.69 1.06
CA PHE A 65 -2.51 -1.01 1.08
C PHE A 65 -2.06 -1.77 -0.18
N SER A 66 -2.89 -2.67 -0.70
CA SER A 66 -2.60 -3.40 -1.94
C SER A 66 -2.56 -2.48 -3.16
N ASN A 67 -3.52 -1.56 -3.28
CA ASN A 67 -3.65 -0.70 -4.45
C ASN A 67 -2.59 0.41 -4.52
N MET A 68 -1.96 0.75 -3.40
CA MET A 68 -0.97 1.83 -3.32
C MET A 68 0.48 1.30 -3.23
N GLY A 69 0.68 -0.01 -3.35
CA GLY A 69 2.02 -0.63 -3.26
C GLY A 69 2.64 -0.56 -1.86
N ILE A 70 1.86 -0.30 -0.81
CA ILE A 70 2.38 -0.13 0.55
C ILE A 70 2.94 -1.45 1.06
N TYR A 71 2.32 -2.58 0.72
CA TYR A 71 2.86 -3.91 1.06
C TYR A 71 4.25 -4.13 0.46
N ALA A 72 4.48 -3.78 -0.80
CA ALA A 72 5.79 -3.92 -1.43
C ALA A 72 6.87 -3.06 -0.74
N VAL A 73 6.51 -1.88 -0.23
CA VAL A 73 7.42 -1.07 0.57
C VAL A 73 7.72 -1.73 1.91
N MET A 74 6.71 -2.27 2.59
CA MET A 74 6.88 -2.97 3.86
C MET A 74 7.75 -4.23 3.71
N ASP A 75 7.57 -5.00 2.64
CA ASP A 75 8.36 -6.20 2.34
C ASP A 75 9.82 -5.87 2.01
N ALA A 76 10.09 -4.67 1.50
CA ALA A 76 11.44 -4.19 1.21
C ALA A 76 12.14 -3.59 2.43
N LEU A 77 11.45 -3.40 3.56
CA LEU A 77 12.10 -2.95 4.79
C LEU A 77 12.99 -4.07 5.32
N PRO A 78 14.24 -3.77 5.71
CA PRO A 78 15.07 -4.76 6.36
C PRO A 78 14.38 -5.23 7.64
N CYS A 79 14.27 -6.55 7.81
CA CYS A 79 13.93 -7.12 9.10
C CYS A 79 15.07 -6.80 10.06
N ASP A 80 14.84 -5.88 10.99
CA ASP A 80 15.73 -5.67 12.11
C ASP A 80 15.55 -6.85 13.09
N ASP A 81 16.24 -7.97 12.82
CA ASP A 81 16.52 -9.01 13.82
C ASP A 81 17.66 -8.54 14.75
N SER A 82 17.64 -7.26 15.15
CA SER A 82 18.70 -6.65 15.95
C SER A 82 18.44 -6.82 17.45
N ASP A 83 18.53 -8.06 17.92
CA ASP A 83 18.89 -8.39 19.31
C ASP A 83 20.39 -8.16 19.59
N ARG A 84 21.03 -7.24 18.83
CA ARG A 84 22.42 -6.84 19.03
C ARG A 84 22.51 -5.32 19.07
N PRO A 85 22.79 -4.72 20.25
CA PRO A 85 22.98 -3.28 20.36
C PRO A 85 24.30 -2.92 19.66
N THR A 86 24.20 -2.45 18.42
CA THR A 86 25.35 -1.89 17.71
C THR A 86 25.22 -0.38 17.78
N ALA A 87 26.15 0.23 18.51
CA ALA A 87 26.21 1.67 18.73
C ALA A 87 26.11 2.45 17.41
N LEU A 88 25.22 3.43 17.38
CA LEU A 88 24.93 4.29 16.24
C LEU A 88 26.14 5.20 15.95
N ASN A 89 26.99 4.84 14.97
CA ASN A 89 28.01 5.76 14.46
C ASN A 89 27.40 6.62 13.35
N ILE A 90 26.98 7.84 13.70
CA ILE A 90 26.52 8.85 12.74
C ILE A 90 27.77 9.44 12.06
N GLY A 91 28.24 8.76 11.02
CA GLY A 91 29.17 9.29 10.03
C GLY A 91 28.38 9.78 8.82
N SER A 92 28.23 11.10 8.72
CA SER A 92 27.77 11.91 7.57
C SER A 92 27.64 11.19 6.21
N ILE A 93 26.42 11.14 5.66
CA ILE A 93 26.20 10.80 4.25
C ILE A 93 26.06 12.12 3.47
N THR A 94 27.11 12.50 2.76
CA THR A 94 27.08 13.57 1.75
C THR A 94 26.39 13.04 0.48
N PRO A 95 25.39 13.72 -0.09
CA PRO A 95 24.77 13.27 -1.34
C PRO A 95 25.70 13.59 -2.53
N THR A 96 26.32 12.58 -3.13
CA THR A 96 27.08 12.71 -4.37
C THR A 96 26.14 12.56 -5.56
N ASN A 97 25.80 13.69 -6.20
CA ASN A 97 25.21 13.69 -7.54
C ASN A 97 26.25 13.16 -8.54
N THR A 98 25.95 12.08 -9.23
CA THR A 98 26.68 11.70 -10.45
C THR A 98 25.72 11.57 -11.62
N SER A 99 26.07 12.26 -12.69
CA SER A 99 25.33 12.43 -13.93
C SER A 99 26.02 11.65 -15.04
N VAL A 100 25.19 11.00 -15.86
CA VAL A 100 25.43 10.41 -17.20
C VAL A 100 26.46 9.29 -17.38
N ALA A 101 25.98 8.13 -17.84
CA ALA A 101 26.58 7.43 -18.98
C ALA A 101 25.49 6.62 -19.73
N LYS A 102 25.46 6.76 -21.07
CA LYS A 102 24.64 5.94 -21.97
C LYS A 102 25.25 4.55 -22.14
N ASP A 103 24.40 3.52 -22.20
CA ASP A 103 24.27 2.54 -23.31
C ASP A 103 23.67 1.23 -22.78
N PRO A 104 22.61 0.68 -23.39
CA PRO A 104 22.34 -0.73 -23.27
C PRO A 104 22.20 -1.41 -24.65
N GLN A 105 23.30 -1.89 -25.21
CA GLN A 105 23.28 -3.09 -26.07
C GLN A 105 23.31 -4.34 -25.18
N ARG A 106 22.13 -4.86 -24.81
CA ARG A 106 21.99 -6.27 -24.41
C ARG A 106 21.23 -7.02 -25.52
N ARG A 107 21.98 -7.77 -26.34
CA ARG A 107 21.47 -8.99 -26.95
C ARG A 107 21.19 -9.99 -25.83
N SER A 108 19.95 -10.44 -25.71
CA SER A 108 19.65 -11.74 -25.12
C SER A 108 18.62 -12.43 -26.00
N ALA A 109 19.01 -13.58 -26.51
CA ALA A 109 18.23 -14.40 -27.42
C ALA A 109 16.98 -14.96 -26.73
N TYR A 110 15.88 -15.00 -27.48
CA TYR A 110 14.67 -15.74 -27.14
C TYR A 110 14.90 -17.25 -27.28
N SER A 111 14.33 -18.03 -26.36
CA SER A 111 14.01 -19.44 -26.56
C SER A 111 12.79 -19.81 -25.72
N PRO A 112 11.67 -20.20 -26.35
CA PRO A 112 10.63 -21.00 -25.70
C PRO A 112 10.62 -22.41 -26.30
N ALA A 113 10.80 -23.43 -25.47
CA ALA A 113 10.43 -24.80 -25.82
C ALA A 113 9.86 -25.48 -24.57
N ASN A 114 8.53 -25.56 -24.50
CA ASN A 114 7.75 -26.64 -23.91
C ASN A 114 6.29 -26.40 -24.28
N GLN A 115 5.87 -26.93 -25.44
CA GLN A 115 4.46 -27.10 -25.77
C GLN A 115 4.06 -28.53 -25.45
N ILE A 116 2.96 -28.63 -24.71
CA ILE A 116 2.30 -29.84 -24.23
C ILE A 116 1.49 -30.42 -25.41
N THR A 117 1.59 -31.73 -25.62
CA THR A 117 0.87 -32.52 -26.64
C THR A 117 -0.66 -32.48 -26.44
N PRO A 118 -1.48 -32.47 -27.51
CA PRO A 118 -2.92 -32.63 -27.38
C PRO A 118 -3.33 -34.11 -27.29
N HIS A 119 -4.32 -34.40 -26.44
CA HIS A 119 -4.98 -35.69 -26.28
C HIS A 119 -6.12 -35.82 -27.32
N GLU A 120 -6.06 -36.86 -28.15
CA GLU A 120 -7.10 -37.24 -29.11
C GLU A 120 -8.22 -38.06 -28.41
N PRO A 121 -9.52 -37.87 -28.71
CA PRO A 121 -10.58 -38.78 -28.26
C PRO A 121 -10.87 -39.89 -29.29
N PRO A 122 -11.26 -41.10 -28.86
CA PRO A 122 -11.43 -42.25 -29.73
C PRO A 122 -12.66 -42.13 -30.65
N GLY A 123 -12.49 -42.54 -31.90
CA GLY A 123 -13.53 -42.57 -32.93
C GLY A 123 -14.60 -43.63 -32.69
N THR A 124 -15.84 -43.29 -33.07
CA THR A 124 -17.00 -44.17 -33.13
C THR A 124 -17.06 -44.84 -34.51
N ILE A 125 -17.22 -46.16 -34.55
CA ILE A 125 -17.84 -46.89 -35.66
C ILE A 125 -19.00 -47.68 -35.07
#